data_AF-A0A7V0QFS4-F1
#
_entry.id   AF-A0A7V0QFS4-F1
#
_cell.length_a   1.000
_cell.length_b   1.000
_cell.length_c   1.000
_cell.angle_alpha   90.00
_cell.angle_beta   90.00
_cell.angle_gamma   90.00
#
_symmetry.space_group_name_H-M   'P 1'
#
loop_
_entity.id
_entity.type
_entity.pdbx_description
1 polymer ?
#
loop_
_entity_poly.entity_id
_entity_poly.type
_entity_poly.pdbx_seq_one_letter_code
_entity_poly.pdbx_strand_id
1 'polypeptide(L)'
;MKKKKGKPKTKRIIEEKIPIPTQIADWAKEREKQLYVAAIIILILVGSGWWYKNYQKHKEWRAQKQYSIIVSTYPTDNLTDKTKWQTPIKKLEAFLHEFKGTKTSLAAQLDLANAFYHVGSYGRAIDLYTELLDQIDSNHPYWQLSQFGLAYCYEGKKDYTKAISILEKVKANPDTTMMALVHYNLGRIYELTGKKSKALEEYKKYLEKENFGIFKVLVEEKVKVLEHKTVS
;
A
#
# COMPACT_ATOMS: atom_id res chain seq x y z
N MET A 1 52.92 -40.28 -56.23
CA MET A 1 53.18 -40.68 -54.83
C MET A 1 54.33 -39.81 -54.31
N LYS A 2 54.33 -39.08 -53.17
CA LYS A 2 53.47 -38.92 -51.99
C LYS A 2 53.55 -37.44 -51.55
N LYS A 3 52.41 -36.75 -51.35
CA LYS A 3 52.36 -35.43 -50.70
C LYS A 3 52.58 -35.63 -49.19
N LYS A 4 53.65 -35.05 -48.62
CA LYS A 4 53.85 -34.98 -47.15
C LYS A 4 52.81 -34.03 -46.56
N LYS A 5 51.82 -34.56 -45.84
CA LYS A 5 50.86 -33.79 -45.04
C LYS A 5 51.59 -33.21 -43.83
N GLY A 6 51.71 -31.89 -43.76
CA GLY A 6 52.15 -31.19 -42.54
C GLY A 6 51.09 -31.33 -41.45
N LYS A 7 51.50 -31.72 -40.24
CA LYS A 7 50.62 -31.75 -39.07
C LYS A 7 50.21 -30.32 -38.69
N PRO A 8 48.93 -30.04 -38.35
CA PRO A 8 48.54 -28.72 -37.89
C PRO A 8 49.16 -28.45 -36.52
N LYS A 9 49.91 -27.35 -36.39
CA LYS A 9 50.40 -26.85 -35.11
C LYS A 9 49.19 -26.43 -34.28
N THR A 10 48.91 -27.16 -33.21
CA THR A 10 47.99 -26.72 -32.14
C THR A 10 48.51 -25.38 -31.62
N LYS A 11 47.83 -24.28 -31.95
CA LYS A 11 48.09 -22.98 -31.30
C LYS A 11 47.77 -23.16 -29.82
N ARG A 12 48.80 -23.31 -28.98
CA ARG A 12 48.66 -23.11 -27.54
C ARG A 12 48.20 -21.67 -27.38
N ILE A 13 46.95 -21.49 -26.94
CA ILE A 13 46.49 -20.21 -26.41
C ILE A 13 47.39 -20.01 -25.18
N ILE A 14 48.33 -19.08 -25.28
CA ILE A 14 49.14 -18.68 -24.14
C ILE A 14 48.15 -17.95 -23.23
N GLU A 15 47.84 -18.55 -22.08
CA GLU A 15 47.19 -17.85 -20.99
C GLU A 15 48.15 -16.75 -20.53
N GLU A 16 48.05 -15.58 -21.16
CA GLU A 16 48.81 -14.40 -20.76
C GLU A 16 48.23 -13.91 -19.43
N LYS A 17 48.84 -14.41 -18.36
CA LYS A 17 48.49 -14.10 -16.98
C LYS A 17 48.80 -12.62 -16.76
N ILE A 18 47.78 -11.76 -16.79
CA ILE A 18 47.92 -10.31 -16.59
C ILE A 18 48.74 -10.09 -15.30
N PRO A 19 49.96 -9.52 -15.38
CA PRO A 19 50.82 -9.40 -14.22
C PRO A 19 50.24 -8.36 -13.26
N ILE A 20 49.93 -8.80 -12.04
CA ILE A 20 49.54 -7.88 -10.97
C ILE A 20 50.78 -7.04 -10.63
N PRO A 21 50.67 -5.69 -10.59
CA PRO A 21 51.77 -4.84 -10.15
C PRO A 21 52.32 -5.30 -8.80
N THR A 22 53.64 -5.47 -8.69
CA THR A 22 54.31 -6.06 -7.52
C THR A 22 53.92 -5.37 -6.22
N GLN A 23 53.75 -4.05 -6.22
CA GLN A 23 53.30 -3.27 -5.06
C GLN A 23 51.94 -3.73 -4.49
N ILE A 24 50.99 -4.11 -5.36
CA ILE A 24 49.66 -4.61 -4.93
C ILE A 24 49.79 -6.02 -4.38
N ALA A 25 50.65 -6.85 -4.99
CA ALA A 25 50.92 -8.21 -4.53
C ALA A 25 51.62 -8.21 -3.16
N ASP A 26 52.63 -7.35 -2.98
CA ASP A 26 53.36 -7.20 -1.73
C ASP A 26 52.46 -6.64 -0.62
N TRP A 27 51.66 -5.61 -0.92
CA TRP A 27 50.65 -5.06 0.00
C TRP A 27 49.60 -6.09 0.43
N ALA A 28 49.09 -6.90 -0.51
CA ALA A 28 48.09 -7.93 -0.21
C ALA A 28 48.69 -9.05 0.65
N LYS A 29 49.95 -9.40 0.40
CA LYS A 29 50.68 -10.41 1.18
C LYS A 29 50.97 -9.93 2.60
N GLU A 30 51.35 -8.67 2.79
CA GLU A 30 51.51 -8.05 4.12
C GLU A 30 50.20 -8.03 4.92
N ARG A 31 49.06 -7.95 4.23
CA ARG A 31 47.72 -7.87 4.84
C ARG A 31 46.88 -9.15 4.69
N GLU A 32 47.50 -10.27 4.34
CA GLU A 32 46.80 -11.51 3.98
C GLU A 32 45.76 -11.93 5.05
N LYS A 33 46.14 -11.91 6.34
CA LYS A 33 45.21 -12.21 7.45
C LYS A 33 44.03 -11.25 7.53
N GLN A 34 44.26 -9.95 7.30
CA GLN A 34 43.19 -8.94 7.30
C GLN A 34 42.23 -9.14 6.12
N LEU A 35 42.76 -9.50 4.95
CA LEU A 35 41.96 -9.80 3.76
C LEU A 35 41.13 -11.08 3.95
N TYR A 36 41.67 -12.13 4.58
CA TYR A 36 40.90 -13.31 4.94
C TYR A 36 39.76 -12.99 5.91
N VAL A 37 40.03 -12.21 6.96
CA VAL A 37 38.99 -11.76 7.92
C VAL A 37 37.94 -10.93 7.20
N ALA A 38 38.33 -9.98 6.35
CA ALA A 38 37.40 -9.18 5.56
C ALA A 38 36.54 -10.05 4.63
N ALA A 39 37.12 -11.05 3.96
CA ALA A 39 36.38 -11.99 3.11
C ALA A 39 35.35 -12.82 3.91
N ILE A 40 35.71 -13.30 5.10
CA ILE A 40 34.79 -14.03 5.99
C ILE A 40 33.64 -13.11 6.43
N ILE A 41 33.93 -11.86 6.82
CA ILE A 41 32.91 -10.88 7.18
C ILE A 41 31.95 -10.65 6.01
N ILE A 42 32.47 -10.47 4.79
CA ILE A 42 31.65 -10.31 3.58
C ILE A 42 30.76 -11.53 3.36
N LEU A 43 31.29 -12.75 3.49
CA LEU A 43 30.50 -13.98 3.34
C LEU A 43 29.40 -14.09 4.39
N ILE A 44 29.68 -13.74 5.65
CA ILE A 44 28.68 -13.71 6.72
C ILE A 44 27.60 -12.67 6.42
N LEU A 45 27.97 -11.47 5.96
CA LEU A 45 27.02 -10.40 5.62
C LEU A 45 26.13 -10.80 4.44
N VAL A 46 26.71 -11.38 3.38
CA VAL A 46 25.96 -11.87 2.22
C VAL A 46 25.04 -13.03 2.60
N GLY A 47 25.55 -14.01 3.35
CA GLY A 47 24.76 -15.15 3.84
C GLY A 47 23.60 -14.71 4.74
N SER A 48 23.87 -13.78 5.66
CA SER A 48 22.85 -13.19 6.55
C SER A 48 21.80 -12.41 5.78
N GLY A 49 22.20 -11.61 4.79
CA GLY A 49 21.28 -10.87 3.92
C GLY A 49 20.41 -11.79 3.07
N TRP A 50 21.00 -12.85 2.50
CA TRP A 50 20.26 -13.87 1.74
C TRP A 50 19.27 -14.63 2.63
N TRP A 51 19.71 -15.09 3.80
CA TRP A 51 18.86 -15.76 4.78
C TRP A 51 17.71 -14.86 5.23
N TYR A 52 18.00 -13.60 5.58
CA TYR A 52 16.98 -12.63 5.98
C TYR A 52 15.95 -12.40 4.87
N LYS A 53 16.41 -12.17 3.63
CA LYS A 53 15.51 -11.99 2.47
C LYS A 53 14.65 -13.24 2.24
N ASN A 54 15.23 -14.42 2.35
CA ASN A 54 14.51 -15.68 2.17
C ASN A 54 13.49 -15.92 3.30
N TYR A 55 13.88 -15.66 4.55
CA TYR A 55 13.00 -15.74 5.72
C TYR A 55 11.79 -14.82 5.57
N GLN A 56 12.00 -13.55 5.19
CA GLN A 56 10.91 -12.60 4.95
C GLN A 56 9.99 -13.05 3.80
N LYS A 57 10.56 -13.58 2.71
CA LYS A 57 9.77 -14.12 1.59
C LYS A 57 8.88 -15.29 2.04
N HIS A 58 9.40 -16.19 2.86
CA HIS A 58 8.60 -17.30 3.41
C HIS A 58 7.52 -16.82 4.37
N LYS A 59 7.83 -15.83 5.23
CA LYS A 59 6.84 -15.20 6.11
C LYS A 59 5.72 -14.54 5.30
N GLU A 60 6.07 -13.79 4.25
CA GLU A 60 5.12 -13.14 3.34
C GLU A 60 4.21 -14.15 2.63
N TRP A 61 4.78 -15.24 2.10
CA TRP A 61 3.99 -16.28 1.42
C TRP A 61 2.97 -16.94 2.38
N ARG A 62 3.38 -17.21 3.62
CA ARG A 62 2.47 -17.72 4.67
C ARG A 62 1.38 -16.71 5.00
N ALA A 63 1.75 -15.44 5.13
CA ALA A 63 0.82 -14.34 5.38
C ALA A 63 -0.25 -14.28 4.28
N GLN A 64 0.16 -14.28 3.01
CA GLN A 64 -0.76 -14.21 1.87
C GLN A 64 -1.74 -15.39 1.85
N LYS A 65 -1.24 -16.62 2.08
CA LYS A 65 -2.08 -17.81 2.11
C LYS A 65 -3.12 -17.74 3.24
N GLN A 66 -2.71 -17.36 4.44
CA GLN A 66 -3.63 -17.27 5.57
C GLN A 66 -4.62 -16.12 5.40
N TYR A 67 -4.17 -14.96 4.93
CA TYR A 67 -5.04 -13.81 4.67
C TYR A 67 -6.13 -14.15 3.64
N SER A 68 -5.80 -14.90 2.59
CA SER A 68 -6.79 -15.39 1.62
C SER A 68 -7.91 -16.22 2.25
N ILE A 69 -7.59 -17.04 3.28
CA ILE A 69 -8.58 -17.82 4.05
C ILE A 69 -9.44 -16.93 4.95
N ILE A 70 -8.89 -15.79 5.40
CA ILE A 70 -9.64 -14.84 6.22
C ILE A 70 -10.63 -14.07 5.36
N VAL A 71 -10.21 -13.59 4.19
CA VAL A 71 -11.06 -12.85 3.24
C VAL A 71 -12.26 -13.69 2.80
N SER A 72 -12.11 -15.01 2.63
CA SER A 72 -13.26 -15.88 2.29
C SER A 72 -14.31 -16.00 3.39
N THR A 73 -14.05 -15.46 4.58
CA THR A 73 -15.00 -15.43 5.70
C THR A 73 -15.75 -14.11 5.83
N TYR A 74 -15.49 -13.15 4.94
CA TYR A 74 -16.14 -11.85 4.97
C TYR A 74 -17.62 -11.98 4.54
N PRO A 75 -18.52 -11.17 5.13
CA PRO A 75 -19.90 -11.12 4.66
C PRO A 75 -19.92 -10.65 3.20
N THR A 76 -20.59 -11.40 2.32
CA THR A 76 -20.71 -11.05 0.89
C THR A 76 -22.03 -10.36 0.55
N ASP A 77 -22.98 -10.36 1.48
CA ASP A 77 -24.34 -9.86 1.29
C ASP A 77 -24.58 -8.57 2.09
N ASN A 78 -24.93 -8.72 3.36
CA ASN A 78 -25.33 -7.65 4.25
C ASN A 78 -24.12 -7.17 5.06
N LEU A 79 -23.35 -6.28 4.43
CA LEU A 79 -22.19 -5.62 5.07
C LEU A 79 -22.58 -4.76 6.29
N THR A 80 -23.88 -4.43 6.44
CA THR A 80 -24.39 -3.63 7.56
C THR A 80 -24.73 -4.48 8.80
N ASP A 81 -24.83 -5.80 8.65
CA ASP A 81 -25.02 -6.69 9.78
C ASP A 81 -23.71 -6.82 10.58
N LYS A 82 -23.67 -6.07 11.69
CA LYS A 82 -22.53 -6.00 12.59
C LYS A 82 -22.13 -7.37 13.16
N THR A 83 -23.07 -8.30 13.30
CA THR A 83 -22.80 -9.61 13.90
C THR A 83 -21.92 -10.47 13.00
N LYS A 84 -22.05 -10.31 11.67
CA LYS A 84 -21.26 -11.05 10.67
C LYS A 84 -19.77 -10.68 10.69
N TRP A 85 -19.41 -9.52 11.24
CA TRP A 85 -18.03 -9.04 11.31
C TRP A 85 -17.25 -9.58 12.51
N GLN A 86 -17.89 -10.24 13.48
CA GLN A 86 -17.20 -10.75 14.68
C GLN A 86 -16.08 -11.76 14.34
N THR A 87 -16.38 -12.72 13.46
CA THR A 87 -15.40 -13.75 13.05
C THR A 87 -14.26 -13.16 12.20
N PRO A 88 -14.51 -12.35 11.16
CA PRO A 88 -13.46 -11.64 10.43
C PRO A 88 -12.53 -10.82 11.34
N ILE A 89 -13.09 -10.00 12.24
CA ILE A 89 -12.31 -9.15 13.16
C ILE A 89 -11.35 -10.01 13.99
N LYS A 90 -11.86 -11.05 14.67
CA LYS A 90 -11.03 -11.93 15.51
C LYS A 90 -9.90 -12.59 14.71
N LYS A 91 -10.19 -13.03 13.48
CA LYS A 91 -9.18 -13.65 12.60
C LYS A 91 -8.14 -12.65 12.14
N LEU A 92 -8.54 -11.43 11.79
CA LEU A 92 -7.65 -10.35 11.38
C LEU A 92 -6.75 -9.88 12.53
N GLU A 93 -7.28 -9.74 13.75
CA GLU A 93 -6.48 -9.40 14.94
C GLU A 93 -5.39 -10.45 15.20
N ALA A 94 -5.75 -11.75 15.18
CA ALA A 94 -4.79 -12.83 15.35
C ALA A 94 -3.75 -12.85 14.21
N PHE A 95 -4.19 -12.60 12.98
CA PHE A 95 -3.32 -12.52 11.81
C PHE A 95 -2.29 -11.38 11.93
N LEU A 96 -2.71 -10.19 12.33
CA LEU A 96 -1.81 -9.04 12.49
C LEU A 96 -0.79 -9.26 13.60
N HIS A 97 -1.17 -9.97 14.66
CA HIS A 97 -0.23 -10.38 15.71
C HIS A 97 0.89 -11.30 15.17
N GLU A 98 0.58 -12.28 14.33
CA GLU A 98 1.57 -13.21 13.76
C GLU A 98 2.40 -12.58 12.61
N PHE A 99 1.74 -11.83 11.72
CA PHE A 99 2.32 -11.39 10.45
C PHE A 99 2.70 -9.91 10.40
N LYS A 100 2.82 -9.23 11.55
CA LYS A 100 3.31 -7.84 11.61
C LYS A 100 4.60 -7.66 10.79
N GLY A 101 4.65 -6.58 10.02
CA GLY A 101 5.78 -6.20 9.16
C GLY A 101 5.79 -6.86 7.77
N THR A 102 4.82 -7.71 7.45
CA THR A 102 4.63 -8.23 6.08
C THR A 102 3.86 -7.22 5.22
N LYS A 103 4.03 -7.26 3.91
CA LYS A 103 3.24 -6.40 3.00
C LYS A 103 1.76 -6.75 3.07
N THR A 104 1.45 -8.05 3.18
CA THR A 104 0.09 -8.54 3.38
C THR A 104 -0.54 -8.00 4.68
N SER A 105 0.25 -7.77 5.74
CA SER A 105 -0.29 -7.20 6.98
C SER A 105 -0.85 -5.79 6.81
N LEU A 106 -0.38 -5.00 5.84
CA LEU A 106 -0.96 -3.69 5.54
C LEU A 106 -2.39 -3.81 4.99
N ALA A 107 -2.63 -4.80 4.13
CA ALA A 107 -3.97 -5.08 3.61
C ALA A 107 -4.91 -5.58 4.71
N ALA A 108 -4.42 -6.49 5.55
CA ALA A 108 -5.19 -6.99 6.69
C ALA A 108 -5.48 -5.90 7.73
N GLN A 109 -4.58 -4.92 7.91
CA GLN A 109 -4.80 -3.78 8.79
C GLN A 109 -5.88 -2.86 8.23
N LEU A 110 -5.86 -2.58 6.93
CA LEU A 110 -6.91 -1.82 6.25
C LEU A 110 -8.28 -2.50 6.42
N ASP A 111 -8.33 -3.82 6.20
CA ASP A 111 -9.55 -4.60 6.35
C ASP A 111 -10.07 -4.64 7.79
N LEU A 112 -9.17 -4.73 8.78
CA LEU A 112 -9.56 -4.69 10.18
C LEU A 112 -10.15 -3.31 10.54
N ALA A 113 -9.56 -2.24 10.03
CA ALA A 113 -10.10 -0.88 10.19
C ALA A 113 -11.49 -0.75 9.54
N ASN A 114 -11.67 -1.28 8.33
CA ASN A 114 -12.98 -1.36 7.65
C ASN A 114 -14.00 -2.16 8.47
N ALA A 115 -13.61 -3.32 8.98
CA ALA A 115 -14.48 -4.16 9.80
C ALA A 115 -14.91 -3.45 11.09
N PHE A 116 -13.99 -2.73 11.74
CA PHE A 116 -14.35 -1.89 12.90
C PHE A 116 -15.28 -0.74 12.54
N TYR A 117 -15.11 -0.14 11.36
CA TYR A 117 -16.05 0.86 10.84
C TYR A 117 -17.45 0.26 10.65
N HIS A 118 -17.58 -0.93 10.05
CA HIS A 118 -18.86 -1.60 9.83
C HIS A 118 -19.62 -1.91 11.13
N VAL A 119 -18.90 -2.29 12.20
CA VAL A 119 -19.53 -2.50 13.53
C VAL A 119 -19.78 -1.20 14.30
N GLY A 120 -19.37 -0.04 13.76
CA GLY A 120 -19.50 1.27 14.39
C GLY A 120 -18.48 1.53 15.50
N SER A 121 -17.43 0.71 15.60
CA SER A 121 -16.30 0.94 16.50
C SER A 121 -15.33 1.97 15.91
N TYR A 122 -15.83 3.19 15.66
CA TYR A 122 -15.09 4.24 14.94
C TYR A 122 -13.76 4.62 15.60
N GLY A 123 -13.64 4.55 16.93
CA GLY A 123 -12.37 4.81 17.62
C GLY A 123 -11.28 3.82 17.19
N ARG A 124 -11.55 2.52 17.29
CA ARG A 124 -10.61 1.47 16.87
C ARG A 124 -10.29 1.53 15.38
N ALA A 125 -11.28 1.86 14.55
CA ALA A 125 -11.06 2.05 13.12
C ALA A 125 -10.11 3.24 12.84
N ILE A 126 -10.32 4.38 13.51
CA ILE A 126 -9.46 5.57 13.41
C ILE A 126 -8.02 5.24 13.79
N ASP A 127 -7.81 4.53 14.90
CA ASP A 127 -6.47 4.15 15.37
C ASP A 127 -5.74 3.32 14.32
N LEU A 128 -6.40 2.31 13.76
CA LEU A 128 -5.81 1.44 12.73
C LEU A 128 -5.55 2.15 11.40
N TYR A 129 -6.45 3.01 10.95
CA TYR A 129 -6.21 3.82 9.74
C TYR A 129 -5.03 4.76 9.93
N THR A 130 -4.91 5.36 11.11
CA THR A 130 -3.83 6.30 11.42
C THR A 130 -2.50 5.56 11.51
N GLU A 131 -2.45 4.43 12.23
CA GLU A 131 -1.25 3.57 12.27
C GLU A 131 -0.86 3.07 10.87
N LEU A 132 -1.83 2.77 9.99
CA LEU A 132 -1.52 2.37 8.61
C LEU A 132 -0.95 3.54 7.81
N LEU A 133 -1.52 4.74 7.95
CA LEU A 133 -1.04 5.96 7.30
C LEU A 133 0.34 6.39 7.77
N ASP A 134 0.74 6.05 9.00
CA ASP A 134 2.09 6.30 9.52
C ASP A 134 3.13 5.33 8.92
N GLN A 135 2.69 4.20 8.35
CA GLN A 135 3.55 3.17 7.75
C GLN A 135 3.73 3.33 6.23
N ILE A 136 2.91 4.14 5.57
CA ILE A 136 2.85 4.25 4.11
C ILE A 136 2.94 5.71 3.64
N ASP A 137 3.52 5.93 2.46
CA ASP A 137 3.52 7.24 1.83
C ASP A 137 2.21 7.55 1.08
N SER A 138 2.09 8.78 0.57
CA SER A 138 0.91 9.27 -0.15
C SER A 138 0.64 8.60 -1.50
N ASN A 139 1.62 7.87 -2.03
CA ASN A 139 1.56 7.20 -3.33
C ASN A 139 1.23 5.70 -3.17
N HIS A 140 1.21 5.20 -1.94
CA HIS A 140 0.83 3.84 -1.64
C HIS A 140 -0.66 3.59 -1.98
N PRO A 141 -1.03 2.44 -2.59
CA PRO A 141 -2.41 2.16 -3.00
C PRO A 141 -3.46 2.23 -1.88
N TYR A 142 -3.04 2.03 -0.63
CA TYR A 142 -3.93 2.08 0.54
C TYR A 142 -4.05 3.48 1.15
N TRP A 143 -3.27 4.46 0.69
CA TRP A 143 -3.28 5.79 1.29
C TRP A 143 -4.63 6.48 1.08
N GLN A 144 -5.14 6.58 -0.16
CA GLN A 144 -6.44 7.21 -0.39
C GLN A 144 -7.57 6.44 0.31
N LEU A 145 -7.54 5.09 0.27
CA LEU A 145 -8.54 4.24 0.92
C LEU A 145 -8.57 4.45 2.44
N SER A 146 -7.39 4.55 3.07
CA SER A 146 -7.29 4.80 4.52
C SER A 146 -7.76 6.20 4.89
N GLN A 147 -7.47 7.22 4.07
CA GLN A 147 -8.00 8.58 4.29
C GLN A 147 -9.53 8.62 4.17
N PHE A 148 -10.12 7.93 3.18
CA PHE A 148 -11.58 7.83 3.08
C PHE A 148 -12.18 7.11 4.28
N GLY A 149 -11.62 5.97 4.67
CA GLY A 149 -12.06 5.23 5.86
C GLY A 149 -11.99 6.08 7.13
N LEU A 150 -10.91 6.85 7.30
CA LEU A 150 -10.74 7.79 8.40
C LEU A 150 -11.79 8.91 8.37
N ALA A 151 -12.03 9.51 7.20
CA ALA A 151 -13.07 10.53 7.03
C ALA A 151 -14.47 9.98 7.34
N TYR A 152 -14.80 8.77 6.89
CA TYR A 152 -16.07 8.11 7.20
C TYR A 152 -16.22 7.80 8.69
N CYS A 153 -15.14 7.43 9.39
CA CYS A 153 -15.19 7.25 10.83
C CYS A 153 -15.48 8.57 11.56
N TYR A 154 -14.86 9.67 11.16
CA TYR A 154 -15.15 10.99 11.74
C TYR A 154 -16.57 11.46 11.39
N GLU A 155 -17.06 11.21 10.18
CA GLU A 155 -18.45 11.45 9.79
C GLU A 155 -19.43 10.63 10.66
N GLY A 156 -19.14 9.35 10.90
CA GLY A 156 -19.92 8.49 11.81
C GLY A 156 -19.93 8.96 13.26
N LYS A 157 -18.84 9.63 13.69
CA LYS A 157 -18.76 10.34 14.98
C LYS A 157 -19.37 11.74 14.96
N LYS A 158 -19.94 12.17 13.83
CA LYS A 158 -20.48 13.51 13.57
C LYS A 158 -19.44 14.64 13.70
N ASP A 159 -18.15 14.31 13.65
CA ASP A 159 -17.06 15.28 13.57
C ASP A 159 -16.82 15.65 12.09
N TYR A 160 -17.79 16.37 11.52
CA TYR A 160 -17.77 16.75 10.11
C TYR A 160 -16.59 17.67 9.77
N THR A 161 -16.10 18.45 10.72
CA THR A 161 -14.94 19.33 10.52
C THR A 161 -13.69 18.51 10.22
N LYS A 162 -13.41 17.45 11.00
CA LYS A 162 -12.27 16.57 10.73
C LYS A 162 -12.47 15.77 9.45
N ALA A 163 -13.68 15.26 9.20
CA ALA A 163 -13.97 14.53 7.97
C ALA A 163 -13.70 15.38 6.72
N ILE A 164 -14.14 16.65 6.71
CA ILE A 164 -13.84 17.61 5.64
C ILE A 164 -12.32 17.84 5.54
N SER A 165 -11.64 18.11 6.65
CA SER A 165 -10.19 18.38 6.63
C SER A 165 -9.39 17.22 6.03
N ILE A 166 -9.79 15.98 6.31
CA ILE A 166 -9.16 14.79 5.73
C ILE A 166 -9.41 14.70 4.23
N LEU A 167 -10.64 14.92 3.78
CA LEU A 167 -10.98 14.88 2.36
C LEU A 167 -10.29 16.01 1.57
N GLU A 168 -10.16 17.21 2.14
CA GLU A 168 -9.40 18.30 1.51
C GLU A 168 -7.90 17.96 1.41
N LYS A 169 -7.33 17.20 2.36
CA LYS A 169 -5.96 16.67 2.24
C LYS A 169 -5.82 15.71 1.05
N VAL A 170 -6.81 14.83 0.83
CA VAL A 170 -6.83 13.95 -0.35
C VAL A 170 -6.98 14.77 -1.63
N LYS A 171 -7.85 15.78 -1.63
CA LYS A 171 -8.05 16.70 -2.76
C LYS A 171 -6.80 17.47 -3.15
N ALA A 172 -5.98 17.85 -2.16
CA ALA A 172 -4.73 18.58 -2.38
C ALA A 172 -3.59 17.69 -2.89
N ASN A 173 -3.72 16.36 -2.83
CA ASN A 173 -2.72 15.45 -3.37
C ASN A 173 -2.87 15.35 -4.91
N PRO A 174 -1.84 15.72 -5.70
CA PRO A 174 -1.91 15.68 -7.16
C PRO A 174 -2.03 14.27 -7.74
N ASP A 175 -1.58 13.24 -7.01
CA ASP A 175 -1.60 11.84 -7.43
C ASP A 175 -2.93 11.14 -7.07
N THR A 176 -3.94 11.90 -6.63
CA THR A 176 -5.25 11.35 -6.28
C THR A 176 -6.00 10.83 -7.51
N THR A 177 -6.09 9.51 -7.59
CA THR A 177 -6.84 8.78 -8.64
C THR A 177 -8.35 8.74 -8.39
N MET A 178 -8.80 9.12 -7.19
CA MET A 178 -10.21 9.05 -6.76
C MET A 178 -10.86 10.43 -6.60
N MET A 179 -10.44 11.42 -7.39
CA MET A 179 -10.83 12.83 -7.21
C MET A 179 -12.36 13.05 -7.26
N ALA A 180 -13.06 12.32 -8.13
CA ALA A 180 -14.51 12.35 -8.16
C ALA A 180 -15.11 11.92 -6.81
N LEU A 181 -14.67 10.80 -6.24
CA LEU A 181 -15.16 10.34 -4.96
C LEU A 181 -14.89 11.35 -3.83
N VAL A 182 -13.78 12.10 -3.89
CA VAL A 182 -13.50 13.21 -2.97
C VAL A 182 -14.57 14.30 -3.08
N HIS A 183 -14.85 14.78 -4.29
CA HIS A 183 -15.88 15.79 -4.54
C HIS A 183 -17.27 15.33 -4.09
N TYR A 184 -17.64 14.08 -4.39
CA TYR A 184 -18.91 13.51 -3.93
C TYR A 184 -19.01 13.49 -2.39
N ASN A 185 -17.97 13.02 -1.70
CA ASN A 185 -17.94 12.95 -0.24
C ASN A 185 -17.98 14.34 0.41
N LEU A 186 -17.21 15.30 -0.11
CA LEU A 186 -17.25 16.69 0.36
C LEU A 186 -18.64 17.31 0.13
N GLY A 187 -19.22 17.11 -1.05
CA GLY A 187 -20.59 17.55 -1.36
C GLY A 187 -21.61 17.02 -0.36
N ARG A 188 -21.57 15.71 -0.06
CA ARG A 188 -22.45 15.07 0.93
C ARG A 188 -22.29 15.68 2.33
N ILE A 189 -21.05 15.84 2.80
CA ILE A 189 -20.81 16.37 4.15
C ILE A 189 -21.18 17.86 4.23
N TYR A 190 -20.94 18.65 3.17
CA TYR A 190 -21.40 20.03 3.11
C TYR A 190 -22.93 20.14 3.10
N GLU A 191 -23.64 19.25 2.42
CA GLU A 191 -25.11 19.18 2.46
C GLU A 191 -25.60 18.84 3.87
N LEU A 192 -25.03 17.81 4.51
CA LEU A 192 -25.35 17.39 5.88
C LEU A 192 -25.12 18.50 6.92
N THR A 193 -24.14 19.37 6.68
CA THR A 193 -23.82 20.51 7.56
C THR A 193 -24.51 21.82 7.15
N GLY A 194 -25.47 21.76 6.22
CA GLY A 194 -26.26 22.91 5.78
C GLY A 194 -25.53 23.91 4.88
N LYS A 195 -24.29 23.63 4.49
CA LYS A 195 -23.46 24.49 3.63
C LYS A 195 -23.80 24.26 2.14
N LYS A 196 -25.06 24.54 1.77
CA LYS A 196 -25.65 24.24 0.46
C LYS A 196 -24.84 24.74 -0.73
N SER A 197 -24.31 25.96 -0.67
CA SER A 197 -23.51 26.54 -1.76
C SER A 197 -22.23 25.74 -2.02
N LYS A 198 -21.50 25.34 -0.95
CA LYS A 198 -20.32 24.49 -1.06
C LYS A 198 -20.66 23.08 -1.54
N ALA A 199 -21.79 22.53 -1.07
CA ALA A 199 -22.28 21.23 -1.52
C ALA A 199 -22.53 21.23 -3.03
N LEU A 200 -23.23 22.26 -3.54
CA LEU A 200 -23.50 22.44 -4.96
C LEU A 200 -22.21 22.54 -5.78
N GLU A 201 -21.24 23.33 -5.31
CA GLU A 201 -19.95 23.48 -5.99
C GLU A 201 -19.21 22.13 -6.11
N GLU A 202 -19.11 21.37 -5.02
CA GLU A 202 -18.42 20.08 -5.04
C GLU A 202 -19.17 19.04 -5.88
N TYR A 203 -20.51 19.04 -5.87
CA TYR A 203 -21.30 18.16 -6.74
C TYR A 203 -21.14 18.49 -8.23
N LYS A 204 -21.03 19.77 -8.60
CA LYS A 204 -20.72 20.14 -9.99
C LYS A 204 -19.34 19.61 -10.41
N LYS A 205 -18.32 19.79 -9.56
CA LYS A 205 -16.97 19.24 -9.81
C LYS A 205 -16.97 17.71 -9.92
N TYR A 206 -17.81 17.01 -9.15
CA TYR A 206 -18.00 15.56 -9.33
C TYR A 206 -18.48 15.23 -10.75
N LEU A 207 -19.52 15.90 -11.23
CA LEU A 207 -20.10 15.66 -12.56
C LEU A 207 -19.15 16.04 -13.71
N GLU A 208 -18.26 17.01 -13.52
CA GLU A 208 -17.20 17.35 -14.48
C GLU A 208 -16.16 16.24 -14.63
N LYS A 209 -15.91 15.45 -13.58
CA LYS A 209 -14.93 14.37 -13.57
C LYS A 209 -15.50 13.01 -13.93
N GLU A 210 -16.79 12.78 -13.69
CA GLU A 210 -17.45 11.48 -13.85
C GLU A 210 -18.46 11.45 -14.99
N ASN A 211 -18.06 10.85 -16.11
CA ASN A 211 -18.98 10.61 -17.23
C ASN A 211 -19.91 9.41 -16.97
N PHE A 212 -19.45 8.39 -16.21
CA PHE A 212 -20.18 7.15 -15.93
C PHE A 212 -19.92 6.66 -14.50
N GLY A 213 -20.40 7.40 -13.50
CA GLY A 213 -20.22 7.07 -12.08
C GLY A 213 -21.47 6.47 -11.42
N ILE A 214 -21.28 5.57 -10.44
CA ILE A 214 -22.37 4.94 -9.69
C ILE A 214 -23.26 5.95 -8.94
N PHE A 215 -22.72 7.12 -8.61
CA PHE A 215 -23.46 8.20 -7.94
C PHE A 215 -23.95 9.29 -8.91
N LYS A 216 -23.71 9.17 -10.22
CA LYS A 216 -24.02 10.24 -11.19
C LYS A 216 -25.48 10.69 -11.14
N VAL A 217 -26.42 9.76 -11.29
CA VAL A 217 -27.86 10.06 -11.28
C VAL A 217 -28.27 10.71 -9.96
N LEU A 218 -27.76 10.19 -8.84
CA LEU A 218 -28.00 10.76 -7.52
C LEU A 218 -27.46 12.20 -7.41
N VAL A 219 -26.25 12.46 -7.90
CA VAL A 219 -25.64 13.79 -7.82
C VAL A 219 -26.35 14.78 -8.75
N GLU A 220 -26.80 14.37 -9.93
CA GLU A 220 -27.62 15.21 -10.82
C GLU A 220 -28.93 15.63 -10.15
N GLU A 221 -29.60 14.72 -9.43
CA GLU A 221 -30.80 15.04 -8.64
C GLU A 221 -30.47 16.04 -7.53
N LYS A 222 -29.38 15.81 -6.78
CA LYS A 222 -28.93 16.72 -5.72
C LYS A 222 -28.66 18.13 -6.23
N VAL A 223 -27.98 18.26 -7.38
CA VAL A 223 -27.69 19.56 -8.01
C VAL A 223 -28.99 20.30 -8.33
N LYS A 224 -29.96 19.66 -8.99
CA LYS A 224 -31.26 20.27 -9.32
C LYS A 224 -31.98 20.79 -8.07
N VAL A 225 -32.03 19.98 -7.02
CA VAL A 225 -32.69 20.34 -5.75
C VAL A 225 -32.00 21.53 -5.08
N LEU A 226 -30.66 21.56 -5.09
CA LEU A 226 -29.89 22.64 -4.47
C LEU A 226 -30.00 23.95 -5.25
N GLU A 227 -30.03 23.91 -6.60
CA GLU A 227 -30.18 25.09 -7.45
C GLU A 227 -31.55 25.76 -7.28
N HIS A 228 -32.63 24.97 -7.27
CA HIS A 228 -33.98 25.52 -7.04
C HIS A 228 -34.10 26.22 -5.68
N LYS A 229 -33.47 25.67 -4.64
CA LYS A 229 -33.49 26.25 -3.27
C LYS A 229 -32.58 27.47 -3.08
N THR A 230 -31.72 27.77 -4.04
CA THR A 230 -30.88 28.98 -4.01
C THR A 230 -31.51 30.17 -4.74
N VAL A 231 -32.55 29.93 -5.53
CA VAL A 231 -33.26 30.97 -6.32
C VAL A 231 -34.56 31.42 -5.63
N SER A 232 -35.08 30.63 -4.68
CA SER A 232 -36.25 30.95 -3.83
C SER A 232 -35.85 31.62 -2.52
#